data_AF-A0A9W6SEW4-F1
#
_entry.id   AF-A0A9W6SEW4-F1
#
_cell.length_a   1.000
_cell.length_b   1.000
_cell.length_c   1.000
_cell.angle_alpha   90.00
_cell.angle_beta   90.00
_cell.angle_gamma   90.00
#
_symmetry.space_group_name_H-M   'P 1'
#
loop_
_entity.id
_entity.type
_entity.pdbx_description
1 polymer ?
#
loop_
_entity_poly.entity_id
_entity_poly.type
_entity_poly.pdbx_seq_one_letter_code
_entity_poly.pdbx_strand_id
1 'polypeptide(L)' 'MKRAEAIAAVIGRSRTTLLAELEAPASTTDLARRTGISAAGVSQHLTALRDAGMVSAHRPGRSVLYARTALAESLLATS' A
#
# COMPACT_ATOMS: atom_id res chain seq x y z
N MET A 1 13.74 -11.87 -3.10
CA MET A 1 12.92 -12.39 -1.97
C MET A 1 13.29 -11.78 -0.61
N LYS A 2 14.57 -11.64 -0.23
CA LYS A 2 15.00 -11.13 1.10
C LYS A 2 14.49 -9.74 1.53
N ARG A 3 14.36 -8.76 0.62
CA ARG A 3 14.08 -7.36 1.00
C ARG A 3 12.62 -7.11 1.37
N ALA A 4 11.67 -7.64 0.59
CA ALA A 4 10.25 -7.54 0.92
C ALA A 4 9.92 -8.23 2.26
N GLU A 5 10.55 -9.38 2.53
CA GLU A 5 10.43 -10.07 3.83
C GLU A 5 11.02 -9.24 4.98
N ALA A 6 12.20 -8.64 4.79
CA ALA A 6 12.81 -7.75 5.78
C ALA A 6 11.94 -6.50 6.06
N ILE A 7 11.36 -5.89 5.02
CA ILE A 7 10.42 -4.78 5.16
C ILE A 7 9.16 -5.26 5.91
N ALA A 8 8.63 -6.43 5.56
CA ALA A 8 7.49 -7.02 6.25
C ALA A 8 7.75 -7.31 7.73
N ALA A 9 9.01 -7.54 8.14
CA ALA A 9 9.36 -7.66 9.55
C ALA A 9 9.29 -6.32 10.30
N VAL A 10 9.50 -5.18 9.62
CA VAL A 10 9.51 -3.84 10.21
C VAL A 10 8.13 -3.19 10.16
N ILE A 11 7.52 -3.15 8.98
CA ILE A 11 6.21 -2.50 8.77
C ILE A 11 5.07 -3.51 8.73
N GLY A 12 5.30 -4.79 8.96
CA GLY A 12 4.25 -5.81 8.98
C GLY A 12 3.84 -6.29 7.59
N ARG A 13 3.37 -7.53 7.54
CA ARG A 13 3.03 -8.23 6.28
C ARG A 13 1.93 -7.53 5.50
N SER A 14 0.79 -7.23 6.12
CA SER A 14 -0.36 -6.63 5.42
C SER A 14 -0.03 -5.29 4.75
N ARG A 15 0.73 -4.42 5.43
CA ARG A 15 1.16 -3.13 4.85
C ARG A 15 2.15 -3.34 3.70
N THR A 16 3.07 -4.30 3.84
CA THR A 16 4.02 -4.64 2.76
C THR A 16 3.31 -5.21 1.54
N THR A 17 2.33 -6.10 1.74
CA THR A 17 1.48 -6.63 0.68
C THR A 17 0.71 -5.51 -0.03
N LEU A 18 0.11 -4.58 0.72
CA LEU A 18 -0.61 -3.45 0.11
C LEU A 18 0.31 -2.52 -0.70
N LEU A 19 1.54 -2.27 -0.22
CA LEU A 19 2.50 -1.50 -1.00
C LEU A 19 2.93 -2.24 -2.28
N ALA A 20 3.11 -3.56 -2.23
CA ALA A 20 3.42 -4.37 -3.42
C ALA A 20 2.26 -4.37 -4.44
N GLU A 21 1.01 -4.38 -3.99
CA GLU A 21 -0.18 -4.31 -4.87
C GLU A 21 -0.42 -2.93 -5.50
N LEU A 22 0.32 -1.91 -5.06
CA LEU A 22 0.26 -0.52 -5.54
C LEU A 22 1.33 -0.22 -6.60
N GLU A 23 1.66 -1.20 -7.45
CA GLU A 23 2.42 -0.95 -8.69
C GLU A 23 1.72 0.05 -9.62
N ALA A 24 0.39 0.02 -9.63
CA ALA A 24 -0.46 1.02 -10.25
C ALA A 24 -1.46 1.58 -9.21
N PRO A 25 -1.94 2.83 -9.36
CA PRO A 25 -2.91 3.40 -8.44
C PRO A 25 -4.17 2.54 -8.32
N ALA A 26 -4.63 2.29 -7.09
CA ALA A 26 -5.77 1.39 -6.84
C ALA A 26 -6.67 1.91 -5.72
N SER A 27 -7.94 1.55 -5.77
CA SER A 27 -8.89 1.89 -4.70
C SER A 27 -8.80 0.92 -3.52
N THR A 28 -9.36 1.31 -2.37
CA THR A 28 -9.52 0.42 -1.21
C THR A 28 -10.25 -0.88 -1.58
N THR A 29 -11.28 -0.79 -2.42
CA THR A 29 -12.09 -1.95 -2.84
C THR A 29 -11.29 -2.89 -3.75
N ASP A 30 -10.50 -2.33 -4.67
CA ASP A 30 -9.62 -3.13 -5.53
C ASP A 30 -8.57 -3.88 -4.70
N LEU A 31 -7.95 -3.20 -3.76
CA LEU A 31 -6.94 -3.78 -2.88
C LEU A 31 -7.52 -4.85 -1.95
N ALA A 32 -8.72 -4.62 -1.39
CA ALA A 32 -9.43 -5.62 -0.59
C ALA A 32 -9.69 -6.90 -1.40
N ARG A 33 -10.13 -6.75 -2.65
CA ARG A 33 -10.39 -7.88 -3.55
C ARG A 33 -9.10 -8.65 -3.90
N ARG A 34 -7.98 -7.96 -4.16
CA ARG A 34 -6.72 -8.60 -4.54
C ARG A 34 -6.04 -9.30 -3.36
N THR A 35 -6.09 -8.69 -2.18
CA THR A 35 -5.36 -9.17 -0.99
C THR A 35 -6.17 -10.08 -0.07
N GLY A 36 -7.50 -10.10 -0.19
CA GLY A 36 -8.39 -10.80 0.73
C GLY A 36 -8.56 -10.12 2.10
N ILE A 37 -7.93 -8.95 2.31
CA ILE A 37 -8.12 -8.14 3.52
C ILE A 37 -9.47 -7.42 3.42
N SER A 38 -10.19 -7.31 4.55
CA SER A 38 -11.45 -6.56 4.58
C SER A 38 -11.25 -5.10 4.16
N ALA A 39 -12.25 -4.50 3.52
CA ALA A 39 -12.16 -3.09 3.08
C ALA A 39 -11.85 -2.13 4.25
N ALA A 40 -12.39 -2.40 5.45
CA ALA A 40 -12.07 -1.65 6.66
C ALA A 40 -10.59 -1.80 7.06
N GLY A 41 -10.06 -3.03 7.04
CA GLY A 41 -8.65 -3.29 7.33
C GLY A 41 -7.70 -2.65 6.31
N VAL A 42 -8.04 -2.72 5.02
CA VAL A 42 -7.30 -2.03 3.96
C VAL A 42 -7.31 -0.52 4.20
N SER A 43 -8.46 0.07 4.49
CA SER A 43 -8.58 1.51 4.78
C SER A 43 -7.72 1.94 5.98
N GLN A 44 -7.70 1.13 7.05
CA GLN A 44 -6.87 1.37 8.22
C GLN A 44 -5.37 1.33 7.87
N HIS A 45 -4.94 0.32 7.12
CA HIS A 45 -3.56 0.21 6.68
C HIS A 45 -3.13 1.35 5.74
N LEU A 46 -3.97 1.72 4.78
CA LEU A 46 -3.71 2.82 3.86
C LEU A 46 -3.67 4.17 4.57
N THR A 47 -4.49 4.37 5.60
CA THR A 47 -4.41 5.55 6.46
C THR A 47 -3.05 5.61 7.17
N ALA A 48 -2.63 4.53 7.84
CA ALA A 48 -1.34 4.49 8.51
C ALA A 48 -0.15 4.68 7.53
N LEU A 49 -0.23 4.10 6.32
CA LEU A 49 0.79 4.28 5.29
C LEU A 49 0.82 5.71 4.74
N ARG A 50 -0.34 6.35 4.60
CA ARG A 50 -0.44 7.75 4.17
C ARG A 50 0.14 8.69 5.21
N ASP A 51 -0.18 8.47 6.48
CA ASP A 51 0.32 9.27 7.59
C ASP A 51 1.85 9.12 7.73
N ALA A 52 2.40 7.95 7.36
CA ALA A 52 3.84 7.71 7.25
C ALA A 52 4.46 8.22 5.93
N GLY A 53 3.70 8.85 5.05
CA GLY A 53 4.18 9.38 3.76
C GLY A 53 4.51 8.33 2.70
N MET A 54 4.14 7.07 2.90
CA MET A 54 4.43 5.96 1.97
C MET A 54 3.43 5.87 0.81
N VAL A 55 2.20 6.34 1.01
CA VAL A 55 1.20 6.42 -0.05
C VAL A 55 0.59 7.82 -0.13
N SER A 56 0.21 8.22 -1.34
CA SER A 56 -0.63 9.37 -1.60
C SER A 56 -2.06 8.90 -1.87
N ALA A 57 -3.02 9.81 -1.72
CA ALA A 57 -4.42 9.56 -2.05
C ALA A 57 -4.92 10.65 -3.00
N HIS A 58 -5.56 10.26 -4.08
CA HIS A 58 -6.19 11.16 -5.04
C HIS A 58 -7.61 10.69 -5.31
N ARG A 59 -8.57 11.61 -5.46
CA ARG A 59 -9.98 11.27 -5.72
C ARG A 59 -10.38 11.66 -7.15
N PRO A 60 -10.13 10.80 -8.14
CA PRO A 60 -10.73 10.97 -9.46
C PRO A 60 -12.19 10.47 -9.42
N GLY A 61 -13.15 11.39 -9.58
CA GLY A 61 -14.56 11.04 -9.61
C GLY A 61 -15.08 10.47 -8.29
N ARG A 62 -15.59 9.22 -8.33
CA ARG A 62 -16.35 8.63 -7.20
C ARG A 62 -15.49 7.86 -6.20
N SER A 63 -14.30 7.39 -6.57
CA SER A 63 -13.43 6.60 -5.70
C SER A 63 -12.13 7.34 -5.38
N VAL A 64 -11.55 7.01 -4.21
CA VAL A 64 -10.18 7.41 -3.88
C VAL A 64 -9.24 6.34 -4.40
N LEU A 65 -8.25 6.76 -5.18
CA LEU A 65 -7.13 5.93 -5.58
C LEU A 65 -5.93 6.26 -4.70
N TYR A 66 -5.23 5.22 -4.28
CA TYR A 66 -3.98 5.32 -3.56
C TYR A 66 -2.83 4.98 -4.50
N ALA A 67 -1.70 5.64 -4.35
CA ALA A 67 -0.49 5.38 -5.12
C ALA A 67 0.74 5.43 -4.21
N ARG A 68 1.75 4.60 -4.47
CA ARG A 68 3.05 4.69 -3.79
C ARG A 68 3.66 6.08 -4.00
N THR A 69 4.29 6.60 -2.95
CA THR A 69 5.16 7.78 -3.06
C THR A 69 6.58 7.34 -3.44
N ALA A 70 7.43 8.30 -3.80
CA ALA A 70 8.85 8.04 -4.06
C ALA A 70 9.57 7.38 -2.86
N LEU A 71 9.13 7.66 -1.62
CA LEU A 71 9.64 7.00 -0.42
C LEU A 71 9.37 5.50 -0.45
N ALA A 72 8.12 5.09 -0.73
CA ALA A 72 7.77 3.68 -0.83
C ALA A 72 8.46 3.00 -2.02
N GLU A 73 8.58 3.68 -3.16
CA GLU A 73 9.32 3.16 -4.32
C GLU A 73 10.79 2.89 -3.97
N SER A 74 11.46 3.83 -3.32
CA SER A 74 12.87 3.68 -2.90
C SER A 74 13.06 2.56 -1.88
N LEU A 75 12.07 2.36 -0.99
CA LEU A 75 12.08 1.29 -0.02
C LEU A 75 11.98 -0.09 -0.71
N LEU A 76 11.09 -0.21 -1.69
CA LEU A 76 10.80 -1.46 -2.41
C LEU A 76 11.81 -1.78 -3.53
N ALA A 77 12.49 -0.77 -4.08
CA ALA A 77 13.49 -0.97 -5.12
C ALA A 77 14.58 -1.96 -4.65
N THR A 78 14.84 -2.97 -5.48
CA THR A 78 15.97 -3.88 -5.27
C THR A 78 17.20 -3.23 -5.87
N SER A 79 18.16 -2.84 -5.03
CA SER A 79 19.55 -2.61 -5.42
C SER A 79 20.24 -3.96 -5.64
#